data_AF-A0ABD1BVA6-F1
#
_entry.id   AF-A0ABD1BVA6-F1
#
_cell.length_a   1.000
_cell.length_b   1.000
_cell.length_c   1.000
_cell.angle_alpha   90.00
_cell.angle_beta   90.00
_cell.angle_gamma   90.00
#
_symmetry.space_group_name_H-M   'P 1'
#
loop_
_entity.id
_entity.type
_entity.pdbx_description
1 polymer ?
#
loop_
_entity_poly.entity_id
_entity_poly.type
_entity_poly.pdbx_seq_one_letter_code
_entity_poly.pdbx_strand_id
1 'polypeptide(L)'
;MCQRCSSDSESINHILFDCPLSRSVWRQSNTIFSGSQAQDNSLEENIEILLSRYDQSTSKELQHLPFRICWQIWKSRNALIFNKEKLSTDEVIDKAKDSVNEWLTAISQDTRVQPSGQLCVEQRESKWIPPPSDFFKINVDGSFHLNNQYIGVGWIIRDDHGVYRLAGCSRLIQAY
;
A
#
# COMPACT_ATOMS: atom_id res chain seq x y z
N MET A 1 2.82 12.26 19.98
CA MET A 1 3.47 11.05 20.54
C MET A 1 2.94 9.82 19.82
N CYS A 2 3.80 8.83 19.59
CA CYS A 2 3.47 7.56 18.94
C CYS A 2 2.46 6.74 19.76
N GLN A 3 1.31 6.40 19.16
CA GLN A 3 0.23 5.68 19.85
C GLN A 3 0.56 4.22 20.18
N ARG A 4 1.66 3.68 19.65
CA ARG A 4 2.08 2.30 19.91
C ARG A 4 2.99 2.16 21.12
N CYS A 5 4.04 2.98 21.18
CA CYS A 5 5.04 2.90 22.25
C CYS A 5 4.82 3.94 23.35
N SER A 6 4.07 5.00 23.10
CA SER A 6 3.83 6.10 24.03
C SER A 6 5.11 6.81 24.53
N SER A 7 6.25 6.63 23.86
CA SER A 7 7.55 7.18 24.29
C SER A 7 8.03 8.31 23.40
N ASP A 8 8.10 8.10 22.08
CA ASP A 8 8.71 9.05 21.16
C ASP A 8 7.69 9.83 20.34
N SER A 9 8.17 10.88 19.66
CA SER A 9 7.39 11.57 18.62
C SER A 9 7.07 10.62 17.47
N GLU A 10 5.87 10.73 16.90
CA GLU A 10 5.48 9.89 15.78
C GLU A 10 6.07 10.46 14.49
N SER A 11 6.98 9.73 13.86
CA SER A 11 7.54 10.02 12.53
C SER A 11 7.46 8.78 11.65
N ILE A 12 7.64 8.93 10.33
CA ILE A 12 7.65 7.78 9.42
C ILE A 12 8.80 6.82 9.78
N ASN A 13 10.00 7.35 10.04
CA ASN A 13 11.15 6.55 10.47
C ASN A 13 10.84 5.79 11.76
N HIS A 14 10.25 6.48 12.75
CA HIS A 14 9.87 5.84 14.00
C HIS A 14 8.83 4.74 13.78
N ILE A 15 7.76 5.01 13.03
CA ILE A 15 6.72 4.01 12.79
C ILE A 15 7.29 2.78 12.09
N LEU A 16 8.16 2.95 11.09
CA LEU A 16 8.63 1.85 10.26
C LEU A 16 9.84 1.11 10.83
N PHE A 17 10.72 1.79 11.56
CA PHE A 17 12.03 1.25 11.93
C PHE A 17 12.34 1.35 13.42
N ASP A 18 12.10 2.50 14.07
CA ASP A 18 12.56 2.72 15.45
C ASP A 18 11.56 2.26 16.52
N CYS A 19 10.28 2.17 16.22
CA CYS A 19 9.27 1.79 17.20
C CYS A 19 9.59 0.39 17.76
N PRO A 20 9.50 0.15 19.08
CA PRO A 20 9.75 -1.16 19.69
C PRO A 20 9.03 -2.33 19.00
N LEU A 21 7.78 -2.11 18.56
CA LEU A 21 7.03 -3.10 17.80
C LEU A 21 7.68 -3.36 16.44
N SER A 22 8.01 -2.31 15.69
CA SER A 22 8.63 -2.41 14.37
C SER A 22 10.00 -3.08 14.45
N ARG A 23 10.83 -2.73 15.44
CA ARG A 23 12.09 -3.44 15.72
C ARG A 23 11.88 -4.93 15.99
N SER A 24 10.81 -5.29 16.69
CA SER A 24 10.47 -6.68 16.96
C SER A 24 10.05 -7.40 15.68
N VAL A 25 9.23 -6.76 14.84
CA VAL A 25 8.82 -7.29 13.52
C VAL A 25 10.04 -7.57 12.67
N TRP A 26 10.95 -6.61 12.52
CA TRP A 26 12.16 -6.75 11.72
C TRP A 26 13.11 -7.84 12.24
N ARG A 27 13.23 -8.00 13.56
CA ARG A 27 14.06 -9.06 14.17
C ARG A 27 13.47 -10.44 13.97
N GLN A 28 12.14 -10.58 13.99
CA GLN A 28 11.45 -11.88 13.90
C GLN A 28 11.11 -12.28 12.46
N SER A 29 11.10 -11.34 11.52
CA SER A 29 10.78 -11.61 10.11
C SER A 29 11.87 -12.38 9.36
N ASN A 30 13.02 -12.63 9.98
CA ASN A 30 14.22 -13.22 9.35
C ASN A 30 14.63 -12.49 8.05
N THR A 31 14.34 -11.19 7.97
CA THR A 31 14.80 -10.34 6.87
C THR A 31 16.18 -9.77 7.16
N ILE A 32 16.89 -9.36 6.11
CA ILE A 32 18.25 -8.81 6.18
C ILE A 32 18.32 -7.56 7.07
N PHE A 33 17.21 -6.84 7.24
CA PHE A 33 17.08 -5.76 8.21
C PHE A 33 16.96 -6.33 9.63
N SER A 34 18.09 -6.73 10.20
CA SER A 34 18.18 -7.00 11.63
C SER A 34 18.06 -5.66 12.34
N GLY A 35 16.99 -5.46 13.12
CA GLY A 35 16.65 -4.18 13.78
C GLY A 35 17.68 -3.60 14.76
N SER A 36 18.94 -4.06 14.71
CA SER A 36 20.14 -3.41 15.24
C SER A 36 20.77 -2.39 14.27
N GLN A 37 20.58 -2.52 12.96
CA GLN A 37 21.11 -1.54 11.98
C GLN A 37 20.25 -0.28 11.85
N ALA A 38 19.02 -0.30 12.38
CA ALA A 38 18.09 0.82 12.35
C ALA A 38 18.44 1.94 13.34
N GLN A 39 19.34 1.67 14.28
CA GLN A 39 19.59 2.57 15.39
C GLN A 39 20.37 3.78 14.85
N ASP A 40 19.70 4.93 14.82
CA ASP A 40 20.19 6.26 14.38
C ASP A 40 20.21 6.54 12.87
N ASN A 41 19.71 5.63 12.02
CA ASN A 41 19.56 5.90 10.59
C ASN A 41 18.37 6.84 10.32
N SER A 42 18.55 7.71 9.34
CA SER A 42 17.47 8.46 8.68
C SER A 42 16.51 7.54 7.93
N LEU A 43 15.36 8.09 7.53
CA LEU A 43 14.39 7.37 6.71
C LEU A 43 15.02 6.97 5.37
N GLU A 44 15.76 7.88 4.77
CA GLU A 44 16.43 7.73 3.48
C GLU A 44 17.45 6.58 3.53
N GLU A 45 18.33 6.56 4.54
CA GLU A 45 19.31 5.49 4.73
C GLU A 45 18.64 4.12 4.94
N ASN A 46 17.58 4.07 5.75
CA ASN A 46 16.83 2.83 5.96
C ASN A 46 16.21 2.31 4.65
N ILE A 47 15.66 3.19 3.81
CA ILE A 47 15.10 2.82 2.51
C ILE A 47 16.19 2.41 1.52
N GLU A 48 17.34 3.10 1.51
CA GLU A 48 18.51 2.71 0.70
C GLU A 48 19.03 1.33 1.08
N ILE A 49 19.04 0.96 2.36
CA ILE A 49 19.39 -0.39 2.81
C ILE A 49 18.40 -1.42 2.24
N LEU A 50 17.10 -1.13 2.24
CA LEU A 50 16.11 -2.04 1.66
C LEU A 50 16.26 -2.19 0.14
N LEU A 51 16.54 -1.09 -0.57
CA LEU A 51 16.68 -1.06 -2.02
C LEU A 51 18.01 -1.66 -2.52
N SER A 52 19.13 -1.35 -1.87
CA SER A 52 20.46 -1.85 -2.25
C SER A 52 20.57 -3.38 -2.14
N ARG A 53 19.65 -4.00 -1.40
CA ARG A 53 19.55 -5.46 -1.22
C ARG A 53 18.50 -6.10 -2.09
N TYR A 54 17.84 -5.33 -2.95
CA TYR A 54 17.03 -5.85 -4.05
C TYR A 54 17.97 -6.45 -5.11
N ASP A 55 18.38 -7.69 -4.90
CA ASP A 55 19.23 -8.44 -5.81
C ASP A 55 18.39 -9.42 -6.62
N GLN A 56 18.50 -9.35 -7.95
CA GLN A 56 17.83 -10.26 -8.89
C GLN A 56 18.22 -11.73 -8.68
N SER A 57 19.35 -12.00 -8.03
CA SER A 57 19.79 -13.36 -7.67
C SER A 57 19.00 -13.98 -6.51
N THR A 58 18.30 -13.17 -5.71
CA THR A 58 17.50 -13.63 -4.56
C THR A 58 16.09 -14.02 -5.00
N SER A 59 15.41 -14.87 -4.21
CA SER A 59 14.03 -15.24 -4.53
C SER A 59 13.09 -14.03 -4.44
N LYS A 60 12.04 -14.00 -5.27
CA LYS A 60 11.07 -12.89 -5.27
C LYS A 60 10.43 -12.69 -3.88
N GLU A 61 10.25 -13.78 -3.13
CA GLU A 61 9.80 -13.75 -1.75
C GLU A 61 10.69 -12.83 -0.90
N LEU A 62 11.99 -13.06 -0.93
CA LEU A 62 12.98 -12.30 -0.15
C LEU A 62 13.11 -10.85 -0.64
N GLN A 63 12.96 -10.60 -1.94
CA GLN A 63 12.98 -9.26 -2.52
C GLN A 63 11.79 -8.40 -2.04
N HIS A 64 10.59 -8.99 -1.99
CA HIS A 64 9.36 -8.23 -1.72
C HIS A 64 8.96 -8.18 -0.25
N LEU A 65 9.39 -9.16 0.56
CA LEU A 65 9.01 -9.24 1.97
C LEU A 65 9.33 -7.97 2.78
N PRO A 66 10.51 -7.31 2.65
CA PRO A 66 10.80 -6.10 3.41
C PRO A 66 9.82 -4.95 3.11
N PHE A 67 9.44 -4.75 1.85
CA PHE A 67 8.47 -3.73 1.47
C PHE A 67 7.06 -4.07 1.97
N ARG A 68 6.70 -5.36 1.98
CA ARG A 68 5.43 -5.83 2.56
C ARG A 68 5.40 -5.67 4.07
N ILE A 69 6.53 -5.84 4.76
CA ILE A 69 6.65 -5.56 6.20
C ILE A 69 6.40 -4.08 6.47
N CYS A 70 7.05 -3.15 5.76
CA CYS A 70 6.79 -1.71 5.90
C CYS A 70 5.30 -1.39 5.76
N TRP A 71 4.66 -1.97 4.73
CA TRP A 71 3.23 -1.79 4.50
C TRP A 71 2.36 -2.35 5.63
N GLN A 72 2.64 -3.56 6.12
CA GLN A 72 1.85 -4.14 7.21
C GLN A 72 2.08 -3.46 8.56
N ILE A 73 3.29 -2.96 8.82
CA ILE A 73 3.56 -2.10 9.99
C ILE A 73 2.68 -0.85 9.93
N TRP A 74 2.62 -0.18 8.76
CA TRP A 74 1.76 0.98 8.55
C TRP A 74 0.27 0.64 8.71
N LYS A 75 -0.20 -0.45 8.09
CA LYS A 75 -1.59 -0.91 8.22
C LYS A 75 -1.97 -1.22 9.67
N SER A 76 -1.11 -1.90 10.40
CA SER A 76 -1.34 -2.19 11.82
C SER A 76 -1.41 -0.89 12.66
N ARG A 77 -0.68 0.17 12.28
CA ARG A 77 -0.77 1.48 12.98
C ARG A 77 -2.12 2.12 12.70
N ASN A 78 -2.60 2.02 11.46
CA ASN A 78 -3.92 2.53 11.09
C ASN A 78 -5.05 1.75 11.77
N ALA A 79 -4.95 0.42 11.84
CA ALA A 79 -5.91 -0.42 12.57
C ALA A 79 -5.98 -0.01 14.06
N LEU A 80 -4.84 0.26 14.69
CA LEU A 80 -4.82 0.74 16.08
C LEU A 80 -5.53 2.09 16.23
N ILE A 81 -5.33 3.02 15.31
CA ILE A 81 -5.84 4.39 15.45
C ILE A 81 -7.32 4.48 15.12
N PHE A 82 -7.74 3.87 14.01
CA PHE A 82 -9.10 3.97 13.48
C PHE A 82 -10.03 2.89 14.04
N ASN A 83 -9.53 1.70 14.34
CA ASN A 83 -10.35 0.55 14.75
C ASN A 83 -10.07 0.09 16.20
N LYS A 84 -9.10 0.71 16.90
CA LYS A 84 -8.62 0.28 18.23
C LYS A 84 -8.11 -1.17 18.24
N GLU A 85 -7.73 -1.69 17.09
CA GLU A 85 -7.26 -3.05 16.91
C GLU A 85 -5.73 -3.08 17.04
N LYS A 86 -5.23 -3.89 17.98
CA LYS A 86 -3.80 -4.02 18.24
C LYS A 86 -3.30 -5.36 17.72
N LEU A 87 -2.62 -5.34 16.58
CA LEU A 87 -1.98 -6.53 16.03
C LEU A 87 -0.66 -6.80 16.76
N SER A 88 -0.41 -8.07 17.04
CA SER A 88 0.86 -8.60 17.51
C SER A 88 1.94 -8.55 16.43
N THR A 89 3.18 -8.75 16.85
CA THR A 89 4.34 -8.85 15.93
C THR A 89 4.16 -9.99 14.93
N ASP A 90 3.72 -11.16 15.39
CA ASP A 90 3.51 -12.35 14.56
C ASP A 90 2.42 -12.11 13.52
N GLU A 91 1.29 -11.51 13.91
CA GLU A 91 0.21 -11.18 12.97
C GLU A 91 0.65 -10.21 11.87
N VAL A 92 1.53 -9.25 12.18
CA VAL A 92 2.08 -8.33 11.18
C VAL A 92 2.99 -9.07 10.21
N ILE A 93 3.82 -10.00 10.70
CA ILE A 93 4.74 -10.80 9.89
C ILE A 93 3.95 -11.76 9.00
N ASP A 94 2.97 -12.46 9.54
CA ASP A 94 2.16 -13.44 8.80
C ASP A 94 1.37 -12.75 7.70
N LYS A 95 0.72 -11.60 8.00
CA LYS A 95 0.05 -10.79 6.97
C LYS A 95 1.01 -10.27 5.89
N ALA A 96 2.29 -10.07 6.20
CA ALA A 96 3.28 -9.67 5.20
C ALA A 96 3.64 -10.85 4.29
N LYS A 97 3.90 -12.03 4.87
CA LYS A 97 4.18 -13.27 4.14
C LYS A 97 3.00 -13.70 3.27
N ASP A 98 1.78 -13.67 3.80
CA ASP A 98 0.55 -13.98 3.07
C ASP A 98 0.39 -13.07 1.85
N SER A 99 0.64 -11.76 2.02
CA SER A 99 0.57 -10.80 0.91
C SER A 99 1.64 -11.03 -0.17
N VAL A 100 2.83 -11.50 0.21
CA VAL A 100 3.86 -11.93 -0.76
C VAL A 100 3.39 -13.18 -1.51
N ASN A 101 2.91 -14.19 -0.79
CA ASN A 101 2.44 -15.45 -1.36
C ASN A 101 1.25 -15.26 -2.30
N GLU A 102 0.29 -14.42 -1.92
CA GLU A 102 -0.86 -14.05 -2.75
C GLU A 102 -0.39 -13.43 -4.07
N TRP A 103 0.53 -12.46 -3.99
CA TRP A 103 1.08 -11.80 -5.18
C TRP A 103 1.84 -12.79 -6.08
N LEU A 104 2.69 -13.66 -5.50
CA LEU A 104 3.42 -14.69 -6.24
C LEU A 104 2.49 -15.69 -6.93
N THR A 105 1.43 -16.09 -6.23
CA THR A 105 0.41 -16.98 -6.78
C THR A 105 -0.29 -16.31 -7.96
N ALA A 106 -0.71 -15.06 -7.84
CA ALA A 106 -1.37 -14.32 -8.91
C ALA A 106 -0.49 -14.20 -10.17
N ILE A 107 0.78 -13.81 -10.02
CA ILE A 107 1.68 -13.67 -11.19
C ILE A 107 2.03 -15.02 -11.82
N SER A 108 2.02 -16.12 -11.05
CA SER A 108 2.26 -17.48 -11.57
C SER A 108 1.07 -18.03 -12.35
N GLN A 109 -0.16 -17.61 -12.01
CA GLN A 109 -1.38 -17.98 -12.72
C GLN A 109 -1.48 -17.25 -14.06
N ASP A 110 -1.04 -15.99 -14.14
CA ASP A 110 -0.96 -15.24 -15.39
C ASP A 110 0.00 -15.90 -16.40
N THR A 111 1.01 -16.64 -15.93
CA THR A 111 1.96 -17.36 -16.80
C THR A 111 1.47 -18.73 -17.29
N ARG A 112 0.34 -19.25 -16.77
CA ARG A 112 -0.21 -20.57 -17.15
C ARG A 112 -1.24 -20.53 -18.27
N VAL A 113 -1.59 -19.34 -18.78
CA VAL A 113 -2.37 -19.23 -20.01
C VAL A 113 -1.44 -19.48 -21.20
N GLN A 114 -1.35 -20.74 -21.62
CA GLN A 114 -0.77 -21.06 -22.93
C GLN A 114 -1.61 -20.34 -24.01
N PRO A 115 -1.01 -19.52 -24.88
CA PRO A 115 -1.74 -18.87 -25.96
C PRO A 115 -1.98 -19.90 -27.07
N SER A 116 -3.07 -20.66 -26.98
CA SER A 116 -3.69 -21.24 -28.17
C SER A 116 -4.68 -20.22 -28.73
N GLY A 117 -4.14 -19.28 -29.50
CA GLY A 117 -4.89 -18.22 -30.17
C GLY A 117 -4.26 -16.86 -29.99
N GLN A 118 -3.73 -16.30 -31.07
CA GLN A 118 -3.27 -14.91 -31.15
C GLN A 118 -4.37 -13.95 -30.66
N LEU A 119 -4.18 -13.35 -29.49
CA LEU A 119 -4.65 -12.01 -29.22
C LEU A 119 -3.48 -11.28 -28.55
N CYS A 120 -2.92 -10.33 -29.27
CA CYS A 120 -1.87 -9.44 -28.80
C CYS A 120 -2.36 -8.75 -27.52
N VAL A 121 -1.82 -9.13 -26.36
CA VAL A 121 -2.00 -8.36 -25.13
C VAL A 121 -0.98 -7.24 -25.19
N GLU A 122 -1.38 -6.12 -25.78
CA GLU A 122 -0.66 -4.86 -25.59
C GLU A 122 -0.53 -4.60 -24.08
N GLN A 123 0.69 -4.27 -23.67
CA GLN A 123 0.98 -3.83 -22.32
C GLN A 123 -0.03 -2.75 -21.92
N ARG A 124 -0.89 -3.05 -20.94
CA ARG A 124 -1.79 -2.07 -20.35
C ARG A 124 -0.97 -1.02 -19.61
N GLU A 125 -0.45 -0.04 -20.34
CA GLU A 125 -0.49 1.33 -19.84
C GLU A 125 -1.97 1.63 -19.63
N SER A 126 -2.40 1.76 -18.38
CA SER A 126 -3.79 2.14 -18.04
C SER A 126 -4.01 3.63 -18.32
N LYS A 127 -3.74 4.04 -19.56
CA LYS A 127 -4.17 5.33 -20.08
C LYS A 127 -5.69 5.35 -20.06
N TRP A 128 -6.26 6.46 -19.60
CA TRP A 128 -7.70 6.64 -19.61
C TRP A 128 -8.21 6.56 -21.05
N ILE A 129 -9.21 5.70 -21.29
CA ILE A 129 -9.85 5.53 -22.60
C ILE A 129 -11.27 6.08 -22.50
N PRO A 130 -11.79 6.81 -23.50
CA PRO A 130 -13.20 7.20 -23.53
C PRO A 130 -14.14 5.99 -23.52
N PRO A 131 -15.40 6.16 -23.07
CA PRO A 131 -16.41 5.09 -23.14
C PRO A 131 -16.84 4.80 -24.60
N PRO A 132 -17.58 3.70 -24.84
CA PRO A 132 -18.20 3.44 -26.15
C PRO A 132 -19.14 4.56 -26.59
N SER A 133 -19.46 4.61 -27.89
CA SER A 133 -20.36 5.61 -28.46
C SER A 133 -21.70 5.67 -27.74
N ASP A 134 -22.22 6.90 -27.57
CA ASP A 134 -23.46 7.22 -26.85
C ASP A 134 -23.44 6.96 -25.33
N PHE A 135 -22.26 6.73 -24.73
CA PHE A 135 -22.10 6.63 -23.28
C PHE A 135 -21.35 7.82 -22.68
N PHE A 136 -21.69 8.13 -21.43
CA PHE A 136 -20.89 8.99 -20.58
C PHE A 136 -20.03 8.16 -19.62
N LYS A 137 -18.82 8.63 -19.33
CA LYS A 137 -17.94 8.08 -18.30
C LYS A 137 -17.85 9.06 -17.15
N ILE A 138 -18.18 8.60 -15.95
CA ILE A 138 -18.05 9.36 -14.71
C ILE A 138 -16.82 8.85 -13.96
N ASN A 139 -15.87 9.74 -13.69
CA ASN A 139 -14.78 9.47 -12.76
C ASN A 139 -15.11 10.15 -11.43
N VAL A 140 -14.98 9.43 -10.33
CA VAL A 140 -15.31 9.91 -8.98
C VAL A 140 -14.07 9.74 -8.10
N ASP A 141 -13.83 10.70 -7.22
CA ASP A 141 -12.81 10.63 -6.18
C ASP A 141 -13.37 11.07 -4.83
N GLY A 142 -12.82 10.52 -3.74
CA GLY A 142 -13.28 10.75 -2.38
C GLY A 142 -12.13 11.15 -1.46
N SER A 143 -12.36 12.15 -0.63
CA SER A 143 -11.44 12.62 0.41
C SER A 143 -12.10 12.56 1.78
N PHE A 144 -11.32 12.29 2.81
CA PHE A 144 -11.81 12.22 4.19
C PHE A 144 -10.99 13.14 5.09
N HIS A 145 -11.66 13.95 5.90
CA HIS A 145 -11.01 14.84 6.85
C HIS A 145 -11.32 14.44 8.30
N LEU A 146 -10.31 13.88 8.97
CA LEU A 146 -10.42 13.29 10.31
C LEU A 146 -10.95 14.24 11.38
N ASN A 147 -10.61 15.54 11.30
CA ASN A 147 -10.94 16.50 12.35
C ASN A 147 -12.38 17.03 12.30
N ASN A 148 -13.02 16.96 11.12
CA ASN A 148 -14.29 17.64 10.88
C ASN A 148 -15.43 16.69 10.46
N GLN A 149 -15.21 15.37 10.52
CA GLN A 149 -16.23 14.33 10.24
C GLN A 149 -17.00 14.50 8.92
N TYR A 150 -16.36 15.06 7.89
CA TYR A 150 -16.93 15.16 6.56
C TYR A 150 -16.13 14.36 5.53
N ILE A 151 -16.88 13.85 4.55
CA ILE A 151 -16.34 13.22 3.35
C ILE A 151 -16.57 14.22 2.20
N GLY A 152 -15.49 14.59 1.51
CA GLY A 152 -15.59 15.33 0.25
C GLY A 152 -15.62 14.35 -0.90
N VAL A 153 -16.61 14.45 -1.78
CA VAL A 153 -16.70 13.66 -3.02
C VAL A 153 -16.63 14.60 -4.21
N GLY A 154 -15.80 14.29 -5.19
CA GLY A 154 -15.71 15.01 -6.45
C GLY A 154 -15.98 14.08 -7.62
N TRP A 155 -16.59 14.57 -8.68
CA TRP A 155 -16.79 13.80 -9.91
C TRP A 155 -16.63 14.64 -11.16
N ILE A 156 -16.27 13.97 -12.25
CA ILE A 156 -16.19 14.54 -13.60
C ILE A 156 -16.84 13.57 -14.59
N ILE A 157 -17.66 14.13 -15.47
CA ILE A 157 -18.39 13.45 -16.53
C ILE A 157 -17.76 13.84 -17.86
N ARG A 158 -17.40 12.82 -18.65
CA ARG A 158 -16.91 12.97 -20.02
C ARG A 158 -17.78 12.15 -20.96
N ASP A 159 -17.91 12.60 -22.20
CA ASP A 159 -18.59 11.83 -23.25
C ASP A 159 -17.67 10.74 -23.86
N ASP A 160 -18.18 10.08 -24.90
CA ASP A 160 -17.54 9.07 -25.74
C ASP A 160 -16.39 9.60 -26.61
N HIS A 161 -16.21 10.91 -26.71
CA HIS A 161 -15.02 11.55 -27.26
C HIS A 161 -13.99 11.93 -26.17
N GLY A 162 -14.30 11.66 -24.90
CA GLY A 162 -13.50 12.06 -23.76
C GLY A 162 -13.53 13.55 -23.46
N VAL A 163 -14.46 14.29 -24.08
CA VAL A 163 -14.66 15.72 -23.86
C VAL A 163 -15.37 15.91 -22.53
N TYR A 164 -14.87 16.88 -21.75
CA TYR A 164 -15.52 17.31 -20.52
C TYR A 164 -16.95 17.78 -20.79
N ARG A 165 -17.90 17.28 -19.99
CA ARG A 165 -19.30 17.70 -20.05
C ARG A 165 -19.77 18.37 -18.78
N LEU A 166 -19.42 17.79 -17.62
CA LEU A 166 -19.84 18.30 -16.32
C LEU A 166 -18.88 17.85 -15.23
N ALA A 167 -18.76 18.63 -14.17
CA ALA A 167 -18.14 18.19 -12.92
C ALA A 167 -18.93 18.76 -11.74
N GLY A 168 -18.74 18.14 -10.58
CA GLY A 168 -19.32 18.61 -9.35
C GLY A 168 -18.52 18.10 -8.16
N CYS A 169 -18.80 18.69 -7.00
CA CYS A 169 -18.35 18.17 -5.74
C CYS A 169 -19.46 18.30 -4.70
N SER A 170 -19.43 17.43 -3.71
CA SER A 170 -20.35 17.46 -2.58
C SER A 170 -19.60 17.17 -1.29
N ARG A 171 -20.10 17.77 -0.20
CA ARG A 171 -19.64 17.47 1.15
C ARG A 171 -20.72 16.66 1.84
N LEU A 172 -20.42 15.41 2.13
CA LEU A 172 -21.30 14.51 2.86
C LEU A 172 -20.97 14.59 4.36
N ILE A 173 -22.01 14.71 5.17
CA ILE A 173 -21.91 14.61 6.63
C ILE A 173 -22.03 13.11 6.96
N GLN A 174 -21.15 12.62 7.83
CA GLN A 174 -21.22 11.23 8.30
C GLN A 174 -22.58 11.02 9.01
N ALA A 175 -23.44 10.17 8.44
CA ALA A 175 -24.66 9.74 9.10
C ALA A 175 -24.30 8.77 10.23
N TYR A 176 -24.77 9.07 11.45
CA TYR A 176 -24.64 8.22 12.63
C TYR A 176 -25.54 6.99 12.54
#